data_AF-A0A3D2TLP3-F1
#
_entry.id   AF-A0A3D2TLP3-F1
#
_cell.length_a   1.000
_cell.length_b   1.000
_cell.length_c   1.000
_cell.angle_alpha   90.00
_cell.angle_beta   90.00
_cell.angle_gamma   90.00
#
_symmetry.space_group_name_H-M   'P 1'
#
loop_
_entity.id
_entity.type
_entity.pdbx_description
1 polymer ?
#
loop_
_entity_poly.entity_id
_entity_poly.type
_entity_poly.pdbx_seq_one_letter_code
_entity_poly.pdbx_strand_id
1 'polypeptide(L)' 'MASDITLRDFQQLIRDMYLEKDIARGIDGTFMWLMEEVGELAASLREGTTQEQAAKFADV' A
#
# COMPACT_ATOMS: atom_id res chain seq x y z
N MET A 1 -11.08 7.44 25.10
CA MET A 1 -9.76 6.97 24.62
C MET A 1 -10.03 6.29 23.30
N ALA A 2 -9.54 6.84 22.19
CA ALA A 2 -9.56 6.08 20.94
C ALA A 2 -8.66 4.85 21.16
N SER A 3 -9.17 3.65 20.91
CA SER A 3 -8.35 2.45 20.89
C SER A 3 -7.33 2.57 19.76
N ASP A 4 -6.05 2.34 20.05
CA ASP A 4 -5.03 2.28 19.01
C ASP A 4 -5.44 1.27 17.94
N ILE A 5 -5.30 1.64 16.67
CA ILE A 5 -5.59 0.74 15.55
C ILE A 5 -4.61 -0.44 15.61
N THR A 6 -5.12 -1.66 15.66
CA THR A 6 -4.25 -2.84 15.58
C THR A 6 -3.92 -3.13 14.11
N LEU A 7 -2.84 -3.89 13.87
CA LEU A 7 -2.53 -4.37 12.53
C LEU A 7 -3.69 -5.17 11.91
N ARG A 8 -4.45 -5.91 12.73
CA ARG A 8 -5.64 -6.64 12.28
C ARG A 8 -6.73 -5.70 11.81
N ASP A 9 -7.00 -4.64 12.56
CA ASP A 9 -8.01 -3.64 12.20
C ASP A 9 -7.63 -2.93 10.89
N PHE A 10 -6.34 -2.62 10.73
CA PHE A 10 -5.81 -2.03 9.50
C PHE A 10 -5.94 -2.99 8.30
N GLN A 11 -5.61 -4.28 8.47
CA GLN A 11 -5.80 -5.30 7.43
C GLN A 11 -7.27 -5.49 7.06
N GLN A 12 -8.19 -5.43 8.04
CA GLN A 12 -9.61 -5.50 7.77
C GLN A 12 -10.09 -4.29 6.96
N LEU A 13 -9.62 -3.08 7.30
CA LEU A 13 -9.94 -1.87 6.53
C LEU A 13 -9.45 -1.95 5.08
N ILE A 14 -8.21 -2.40 4.85
CA ILE A 14 -7.68 -2.63 3.49
C ILE A 14 -8.58 -3.61 2.72
N ARG A 15 -8.94 -4.73 3.37
CA ARG A 15 -9.81 -5.75 2.78
C ARG A 15 -11.16 -5.16 2.38
N ASP A 16 -11.79 -4.40 3.27
CA ASP A 16 -13.11 -3.81 3.03
C ASP A 16 -13.08 -2.80 1.87
N MET A 17 -11.96 -2.12 1.65
CA MET A 17 -11.81 -1.13 0.58
C MET A 17 -11.42 -1.72 -0.78
N TYR A 18 -10.57 -2.74 -0.81
CA TYR A 18 -9.86 -3.13 -2.04
C TYR A 18 -10.06 -4.58 -2.49
N LEU A 19 -10.60 -5.47 -1.63
CA LEU A 19 -10.67 -6.90 -1.93
C LEU A 19 -11.37 -7.22 -3.25
N GLU A 20 -12.50 -6.58 -3.55
CA GLU A 20 -13.24 -6.85 -4.80
C GLU A 20 -12.41 -6.49 -6.04
N LYS A 21 -11.65 -5.39 -5.98
CA LYS A 21 -10.76 -4.95 -7.05
C LYS A 21 -9.57 -5.88 -7.21
N ASP A 22 -9.00 -6.34 -6.09
CA ASP A 22 -7.85 -7.25 -6.08
C ASP A 22 -8.23 -8.62 -6.65
N ILE A 23 -9.42 -9.12 -6.28
CA ILE A 23 -9.97 -10.36 -6.85
C ILE A 23 -10.16 -10.21 -8.37
N ALA A 24 -10.73 -9.10 -8.83
CA ALA A 24 -10.95 -8.86 -10.26
C ALA A 24 -9.63 -8.75 -11.06
N ARG A 25 -8.59 -8.18 -10.45
CA ARG A 25 -7.25 -8.03 -11.02
C ARG A 25 -6.43 -9.33 -11.01
N GLY A 26 -6.73 -10.23 -10.09
CA GLY A 26 -6.03 -11.51 -9.92
C GLY A 26 -4.69 -11.38 -9.19
N ILE A 27 -4.13 -12.54 -8.82
CA ILE A 27 -2.90 -12.63 -8.02
C ILE A 27 -1.71 -12.00 -8.76
N ASP A 28 -1.49 -12.38 -10.02
CA ASP A 28 -0.35 -11.90 -10.80
C ASP A 28 -0.42 -10.37 -11.01
N GLY A 29 -1.61 -9.84 -11.28
CA GLY A 29 -1.82 -8.40 -11.44
C GLY A 29 -1.66 -7.63 -10.14
N THR A 30 -2.09 -8.21 -9.01
CA THR A 30 -1.93 -7.60 -7.68
C THR A 30 -0.46 -7.60 -7.27
N PHE A 31 0.28 -8.68 -7.55
CA PHE A 31 1.71 -8.76 -7.31
C PHE A 31 2.49 -7.77 -8.21
N MET A 32 2.12 -7.64 -9.48
CA MET A 32 2.76 -6.67 -10.38
C MET A 32 2.57 -5.24 -9.88
N TRP A 33 1.39 -4.91 -9.38
CA TRP A 33 1.12 -3.58 -8.81
C TRP A 33 1.92 -3.32 -7.53
N LEU A 34 2.05 -4.31 -6.64
CA LEU A 34 2.95 -4.18 -5.48
C LEU A 34 4.39 -3.90 -5.93
N MET A 35 4.87 -4.59 -6.97
CA MET A 35 6.22 -4.35 -7.50
C MET A 35 6.39 -2.97 -8.13
N GLU A 36 5.33 -2.42 -8.72
CA GLU A 36 5.31 -1.04 -9.23
C GLU A 36 5.48 -0.03 -8.08
N GLU A 37 4.68 -0.15 -7.01
CA GLU A 37 4.78 0.73 -5.83
C GLU A 37 6.15 0.63 -5.13
N VAL A 38 6.73 -0.57 -5.04
CA VAL A 38 8.11 -0.75 -4.55
C VAL A 38 9.12 -0.02 -5.42
N GLY A 39 8.93 -0.02 -6.74
CA GLY A 39 9.76 0.72 -7.69
C GLY A 39 9.64 2.24 -7.50
N GLU A 40 8.43 2.75 -7.29
CA GLU A 40 8.17 4.16 -7.02
C GLU A 40 8.77 4.61 -5.68
N LEU A 41 8.64 3.77 -4.63
CA LEU A 41 9.29 4.01 -3.36
C LEU A 41 10.82 4.10 -3.53
N ALA A 42 11.43 3.14 -4.25
CA ALA A 42 12.87 3.17 -4.52
C ALA A 42 13.31 4.44 -5.27
N ALA A 43 12.51 4.94 -6.21
CA ALA A 43 12.76 6.20 -6.89
C ALA A 43 12.67 7.40 -5.94
N SER A 44 11.62 7.46 -5.09
CA SER A 44 11.42 8.53 -4.11
C SER A 44 12.49 8.56 -3.02
N LEU A 45 13.08 7.40 -2.67
CA LEU A 45 14.20 7.35 -1.73
C LEU A 45 15.48 7.95 -2.31
N ARG A 46 15.65 7.93 -3.65
CA ARG A 46 16.83 8.50 -4.31
C ARG A 46 16.75 10.01 -4.43
N GLU A 47 15.58 10.54 -4.78
CA GLU A 47 15.43 11.94 -5.23
C GLU A 47 14.19 12.67 -4.66
N GLY A 48 13.36 12.00 -3.87
CA GLY A 48 12.12 12.56 -3.32
C GLY A 48 12.27 13.27 -1.98
N THR A 49 11.31 14.13 -1.68
CA THR A 49 11.10 14.77 -0.38
C THR A 49 10.60 13.75 0.65
N THR A 50 10.76 14.07 1.94
CA THR A 50 10.22 13.25 3.03
C THR A 50 8.70 13.04 2.91
N GLN A 51 7.97 14.03 2.37
CA GLN A 51 6.53 13.92 2.14
C GLN A 51 6.22 12.89 1.04
N GLU A 52 6.97 12.90 -0.06
CA GLU A 52 6.82 11.93 -1.16
C GLU A 52 7.20 10.52 -0.70
N GLN A 53 8.27 10.39 0.09
CA GLN A 53 8.68 9.12 0.67
C GLN A 53 7.61 8.54 1.60
N ALA A 54 7.00 9.37 2.45
CA ALA A 54 5.93 8.94 3.35
C ALA A 54 4.68 8.49 2.57
N ALA A 55 4.35 9.16 1.47
CA ALA A 55 3.26 8.76 0.59
C ALA A 55 3.54 7.40 -0.07
N LYS A 56 4.72 7.25 -0.69
CA LYS A 56 5.10 5.99 -1.35
C LYS A 56 5.29 4.83 -0.39
N PHE A 57 5.66 5.09 0.85
CA PHE A 57 5.71 4.06 1.87
C PHE A 57 4.31 3.61 2.31
N ALA A 58 3.30 4.47 2.23
CA ALA A 58 1.93 4.10 2.57
C ALA A 58 1.25 3.24 1.50
N ASP A 59 1.75 3.29 0.26
CA ASP A 59 1.24 2.51 -0.87
C ASP A 59 1.83 1.07 -0.91
N VAL A 60 2.89 0.79 -0.13
CA VAL A 60 3.57 -0.52 0.00
C VAL A 60 3.11 -1.30 1.23
#